data_AF-A0A2M8CJW7-F1
#
_entry.id   AF-A0A2M8CJW7-F1
#
_cell.length_a   1.000
_cell.length_b   1.000
_cell.length_c   1.000
_cell.angle_alpha   90.00
_cell.angle_beta   90.00
_cell.angle_gamma   90.00
#
_symmetry.space_group_name_H-M   'P 1'
#
loop_
_entity.id
_entity.type
_entity.pdbx_description
1 polymer ?
#
loop_
_entity_poly.entity_id
_entity_poly.type
_entity_poly.pdbx_seq_one_letter_code
_entity_poly.pdbx_strand_id
1 'polypeptide(L)'
;MSHRKKYTNPDKLAITGISNGGLVVAATAIQRPDLFKVVVPVVAPMDMIRSEQFTVGHFNTPEFGTTTDSASFVNLLSYSPYQNIKEKINYPVMLVVTSENDDRVPPFHTPCFRFV
;
A
#
# COMPACT_ATOMS: atom_id res chain seq x y z
N MET A 1 14.92 -1.16 14.21
CA MET A 1 13.49 -1.46 14.42
C MET A 1 13.28 -2.19 15.73
N SER A 2 12.16 -1.91 16.41
CA SER A 2 11.70 -2.36 17.75
C SER A 2 12.27 -3.68 18.32
N HIS A 3 12.37 -4.71 17.49
CA HIS A 3 13.04 -6.00 17.68
C HIS A 3 14.39 -5.95 18.41
N ARG A 4 15.30 -5.07 17.97
CA ARG A 4 16.65 -4.97 18.56
C ARG A 4 16.63 -4.44 19.99
N LYS A 5 15.54 -3.75 20.37
CA LYS A 5 15.31 -3.22 21.72
C LYS A 5 14.41 -4.14 22.55
N LYS A 6 14.11 -5.36 22.07
CA LYS A 6 13.33 -6.42 22.76
C LYS A 6 11.87 -6.05 23.11
N TYR A 7 11.28 -5.05 22.45
CA TYR A 7 9.86 -4.72 22.67
C TYR A 7 8.89 -5.67 21.94
N THR A 8 9.28 -6.21 20.77
CA THR A 8 8.42 -7.10 19.96
C THR A 8 9.27 -8.00 19.03
N ASN A 9 8.62 -8.88 18.28
CA ASN A 9 9.20 -9.67 17.19
C ASN A 9 8.28 -9.66 15.94
N PRO A 10 8.72 -10.15 14.75
CA PRO A 10 7.89 -10.04 13.55
C PRO A 10 6.55 -10.77 13.68
N ASP A 11 6.52 -11.91 14.39
CA ASP A 11 5.30 -12.68 14.67
C ASP A 11 4.31 -11.97 15.59
N LYS A 12 4.74 -10.91 16.27
CA LYS A 12 3.95 -10.10 17.22
C LYS A 12 3.80 -8.64 16.77
N LEU A 13 4.27 -8.29 15.57
CA LEU A 13 4.22 -6.92 15.09
C LEU A 13 3.10 -6.75 14.05
N ALA A 14 2.21 -5.80 14.33
CA ALA A 14 1.20 -5.32 13.40
C ALA A 14 1.46 -3.86 13.04
N ILE A 15 1.13 -3.47 11.81
CA ILE A 15 1.18 -2.07 11.35
C ILE A 15 -0.15 -1.65 10.73
N THR A 16 -0.52 -0.39 10.95
CA THR A 16 -1.77 0.20 10.42
C THR A 16 -1.50 1.62 9.94
N GLY A 17 -2.26 2.06 8.95
CA GLY A 17 -2.15 3.40 8.38
C GLY A 17 -3.37 3.76 7.54
N ILE A 18 -3.68 5.05 7.46
CA ILE A 18 -4.88 5.57 6.80
C ILE A 18 -4.48 6.46 5.62
N SER A 19 -5.20 6.38 4.49
CA SER A 19 -4.94 7.18 3.28
C SER A 19 -3.51 6.99 2.78
N ASN A 20 -2.70 8.04 2.67
CA ASN A 20 -1.27 7.90 2.37
C ASN A 20 -0.52 7.01 3.39
N GLY A 21 -0.89 7.05 4.67
CA GLY A 21 -0.36 6.12 5.67
C GLY A 21 -0.71 4.65 5.35
N GLY A 22 -1.86 4.42 4.73
CA GLY A 22 -2.29 3.12 4.23
C GLY A 22 -1.39 2.64 3.08
N LEU A 23 -1.03 3.52 2.15
CA LEU A 23 -0.04 3.27 1.11
C LEU A 23 1.33 2.92 1.72
N VAL A 24 1.78 3.67 2.71
CA VAL A 24 3.06 3.41 3.39
C VAL A 24 3.11 2.01 4.00
N VAL A 25 2.09 1.62 4.77
CA VAL A 25 2.08 0.29 5.41
C VAL A 25 1.95 -0.84 4.38
N ALA A 26 1.18 -0.63 3.31
CA ALA A 26 1.04 -1.61 2.22
C ALA A 26 2.35 -1.79 1.44
N ALA A 27 2.98 -0.71 0.99
CA ALA A 27 4.26 -0.76 0.27
C ALA A 27 5.37 -1.36 1.14
N THR A 28 5.43 -0.97 2.42
CA THR A 28 6.41 -1.53 3.37
C THR A 28 6.23 -3.02 3.57
N ALA A 29 4.98 -3.50 3.70
CA ALA A 29 4.68 -4.91 3.83
C ALA A 29 5.04 -5.73 2.59
N ILE A 30 4.89 -5.13 1.40
CA ILE A 30 5.26 -5.78 0.14
C ILE A 30 6.77 -5.86 -0.04
N GLN A 31 7.49 -4.80 0.34
CA GLN A 31 8.96 -4.75 0.25
C GLN A 31 9.63 -5.60 1.33
N ARG A 32 9.05 -5.68 2.53
CA ARG A 32 9.60 -6.37 3.71
C ARG A 32 8.54 -7.24 4.40
N PRO A 33 8.06 -8.30 3.74
CA PRO A 33 7.04 -9.19 4.28
C PRO A 33 7.50 -9.93 5.54
N ASP A 34 8.81 -10.06 5.76
CA ASP A 34 9.45 -10.75 6.88
C ASP A 34 9.38 -9.98 8.22
N LEU A 35 8.93 -8.72 8.20
CA LEU A 35 8.99 -7.84 9.37
C LEU A 35 7.68 -7.73 10.16
N PHE A 36 6.57 -8.17 9.60
CA PHE A 36 5.24 -7.96 10.17
C PHE A 36 4.44 -9.26 10.12
N LYS A 37 3.54 -9.44 11.09
CA LYS A 37 2.55 -10.52 11.07
C LYS A 37 1.24 -10.08 10.44
N VAL A 38 0.83 -8.84 10.73
CA VAL A 38 -0.46 -8.28 10.34
C VAL A 38 -0.30 -6.86 9.80
N VAL A 39 -1.02 -6.53 8.74
CA VAL A 39 -1.01 -5.20 8.10
C VAL A 39 -2.44 -4.76 7.85
N VAL A 40 -2.78 -3.56 8.31
CA VAL A 40 -4.14 -2.99 8.21
C VAL A 40 -4.09 -1.65 7.48
N PRO A 41 -4.04 -1.64 6.14
CA PRO A 41 -4.15 -0.42 5.37
C PRO A 41 -5.63 0.01 5.28
N VAL A 42 -5.89 1.28 5.55
CA VAL A 42 -7.24 1.86 5.57
C VAL A 42 -7.34 2.95 4.49
N VAL A 43 -8.34 2.87 3.61
CA VAL A 43 -8.61 3.81 2.50
C VAL A 43 -7.33 4.18 1.72
N ALA A 44 -6.53 3.16 1.41
CA ALA A 44 -5.17 3.32 0.88
C ALA A 44 -5.15 3.38 -0.66
N PRO A 45 -4.46 4.36 -1.27
CA PRO A 45 -4.24 4.37 -2.72
C PRO A 45 -3.16 3.34 -3.07
N MET A 46 -3.55 2.10 -3.33
CA MET A 46 -2.60 1.00 -3.58
C MET A 46 -2.24 0.80 -5.05
N ASP A 47 -2.92 1.51 -5.97
CA ASP A 47 -2.58 1.52 -7.39
C ASP A 47 -2.13 2.92 -7.79
N MET A 48 -0.83 3.16 -7.67
CA MET A 48 -0.21 4.47 -7.92
C MET A 48 -0.03 4.75 -9.41
N ILE A 49 -0.14 3.74 -10.26
CA ILE A 49 -0.10 3.92 -11.72
C ILE A 49 -1.41 4.50 -12.22
N ARG A 50 -2.53 4.18 -11.56
CA ARG A 50 -3.86 4.65 -11.97
C ARG A 50 -4.43 5.75 -11.09
N SER A 51 -3.85 6.04 -9.92
CA SER A 51 -4.42 6.97 -8.93
C SER A 51 -4.76 8.35 -9.49
N GLU A 52 -3.92 8.93 -10.34
CA GLU A 52 -4.17 10.26 -10.91
C GLU A 52 -5.38 10.31 -11.87
N GLN A 53 -5.83 9.16 -12.39
CA GLN A 53 -6.91 9.08 -13.39
C GLN A 53 -8.31 9.11 -12.78
N PHE A 54 -8.43 9.01 -11.45
CA PHE A 54 -9.72 8.83 -10.78
C PHE A 54 -9.99 9.92 -9.75
N THR A 55 -11.22 10.45 -9.78
CA THR A 55 -11.77 11.37 -8.77
C THR A 55 -10.82 12.54 -8.46
N VAL A 56 -10.45 12.74 -7.20
CA VAL A 56 -9.54 13.78 -6.71
C VAL A 56 -8.07 13.36 -6.78
N GLY A 57 -7.74 12.18 -7.31
CA GLY A 57 -6.38 11.64 -7.32
C GLY A 57 -5.37 12.51 -8.07
N HIS A 58 -5.81 13.21 -9.12
CA HIS A 58 -4.99 14.16 -9.89
C HIS A 58 -4.44 15.31 -9.05
N PHE A 59 -5.14 15.72 -7.97
CA PHE A 59 -4.65 16.76 -7.05
C PHE A 59 -3.44 16.32 -6.23
N ASN A 60 -3.16 15.01 -6.14
CA ASN A 60 -2.01 14.48 -5.41
C ASN A 60 -0.77 14.29 -6.29
N THR A 61 -0.84 14.58 -7.60
CA THR A 61 0.31 14.49 -8.51
C THR A 61 1.50 15.38 -8.11
N PRO A 62 1.34 16.56 -7.47
CA PRO A 62 2.48 17.33 -6.98
C PRO A 62 3.27 16.61 -5.88
N GLU A 63 2.64 15.67 -5.16
CA GLU A 63 3.29 14.91 -4.08
C GLU A 63 3.80 13.54 -4.55
N PHE A 64 3.01 12.80 -5.32
CA PHE A 64 3.37 11.45 -5.74
C PHE A 64 4.10 11.38 -7.09
N GLY A 65 3.93 12.40 -7.93
CA GLY A 65 4.31 12.38 -9.33
C GLY A 65 3.15 12.00 -10.26
N THR A 66 3.45 11.93 -11.56
CA THR A 66 2.49 11.65 -12.63
C THR A 66 2.98 10.52 -13.54
N THR A 67 2.08 9.80 -14.19
CA THR A 67 2.45 8.75 -15.16
C THR A 67 2.83 9.29 -16.53
N THR A 68 2.57 10.57 -16.81
CA THR A 68 2.91 11.18 -18.11
C THR A 68 4.40 11.51 -18.25
N ASP A 69 5.12 11.59 -17.12
CA ASP A 69 6.56 11.77 -17.07
C ASP A 69 7.26 10.42 -16.79
N SER A 70 8.28 10.08 -17.58
CA SER A 70 8.93 8.77 -17.48
C SER A 70 9.68 8.55 -16.16
N ALA A 71 10.31 9.59 -15.61
CA ALA A 71 11.03 9.48 -14.34
C ALA A 71 10.04 9.27 -13.19
N SER A 72 8.98 10.06 -13.17
CA SER A 72 7.87 9.95 -12.22
C SER A 72 7.16 8.60 -12.31
N PHE A 73 6.92 8.10 -13.53
CA PHE A 73 6.33 6.78 -13.76
C PHE A 73 7.19 5.65 -13.16
N VAL A 74 8.51 5.68 -13.39
CA VAL A 74 9.43 4.69 -12.80
C VAL A 74 9.41 4.76 -11.27
N ASN A 75 9.35 5.98 -10.71
CA ASN A 75 9.24 6.16 -9.26
C ASN A 75 7.93 5.57 -8.72
N LEU A 76 6.78 5.92 -9.31
CA LEU A 76 5.47 5.38 -8.93
C LEU A 76 5.46 3.84 -9.00
N LEU A 77 5.99 3.29 -10.09
CA LEU A 77 6.06 1.84 -10.29
C LEU A 77 6.93 1.14 -9.24
N SER A 78 7.99 1.78 -8.75
CA SER A 78 8.93 1.17 -7.80
C SER A 78 8.31 0.82 -6.43
N TYR A 79 7.22 1.50 -6.05
CA TYR A 79 6.59 1.31 -4.74
C TYR A 79 5.09 1.00 -4.80
N SER A 80 4.45 1.15 -5.96
CA SER A 80 3.02 0.91 -6.10
C SER A 80 2.64 -0.49 -5.61
N PRO A 81 1.84 -0.61 -4.54
CA PRO A 81 1.53 -1.91 -3.95
C PRO A 81 0.95 -2.91 -4.96
N TYR A 82 -0.02 -2.48 -5.77
CA TYR A 82 -0.71 -3.35 -6.72
C TYR A 82 0.24 -4.01 -7.73
N GLN A 83 1.19 -3.26 -8.29
CA GLN A 83 2.13 -3.76 -9.29
C GLN A 83 3.31 -4.56 -8.70
N ASN A 84 3.58 -4.45 -7.39
CA ASN A 84 4.75 -5.05 -6.75
C ASN A 84 4.44 -6.34 -5.96
N ILE A 85 3.20 -6.81 -5.95
CA ILE A 85 2.86 -8.12 -5.40
C ILE A 85 3.51 -9.21 -6.26
N LYS A 86 4.24 -10.12 -5.62
CA LYS A 86 4.92 -11.24 -6.28
C LYS A 86 4.28 -12.55 -5.87
N GLU A 87 4.19 -13.48 -6.82
CA GLU A 87 3.78 -14.85 -6.53
C GLU A 87 4.79 -15.54 -5.61
N LYS A 88 4.31 -16.54 -4.85
CA LYS A 88 5.14 -17.42 -4.01
C LYS A 88 5.89 -16.70 -2.88
N ILE A 89 5.43 -15.51 -2.49
CA ILE A 89 5.88 -14.80 -1.28
C ILE A 89 4.83 -14.96 -0.18
N ASN A 90 5.28 -15.32 1.01
CA ASN A 90 4.42 -15.36 2.20
C ASN A 90 4.30 -13.94 2.77
N TYR A 91 3.28 -13.21 2.32
CA TYR A 91 2.97 -11.90 2.85
C TYR A 91 2.32 -11.99 4.25
N PRO A 92 2.45 -10.94 5.08
CA PRO A 92 1.68 -10.83 6.31
C PRO A 92 0.17 -10.89 6.04
N VAL A 93 -0.61 -11.27 7.06
CA VAL A 93 -2.07 -11.21 6.98
C VAL A 93 -2.48 -9.75 6.75
N MET A 94 -3.22 -9.50 5.67
CA MET A 94 -3.66 -8.15 5.32
C MET A 94 -5.17 -8.01 5.50
N LEU A 95 -5.60 -7.10 6.38
CA LEU A 95 -6.99 -6.68 6.49
C LEU A 95 -7.13 -5.31 5.83
N VAL A 96 -7.55 -5.27 4.57
CA VAL A 96 -7.77 -3.99 3.88
C VAL A 96 -9.14 -3.44 4.25
N VAL A 97 -9.16 -2.20 4.72
CA VAL A 97 -10.39 -1.50 5.11
C VAL A 97 -10.63 -0.35 4.14
N THR A 98 -11.82 -0.28 3.55
CA THR A 98 -12.22 0.80 2.64
C THR A 98 -13.71 1.12 2.83
N SER A 99 -14.21 2.16 2.16
CA SER A 99 -15.62 2.53 2.12
C SER A 99 -16.15 2.42 0.69
N GLU A 100 -17.36 1.86 0.54
CA GLU A 100 -18.05 1.74 -0.76
C GLU A 100 -18.24 3.11 -1.43
N ASN A 101 -18.47 4.14 -0.62
CA ASN A 101 -18.78 5.51 -1.08
C ASN A 101 -17.59 6.47 -0.93
N ASP A 102 -16.36 5.97 -0.82
CA ASP A 102 -15.17 6.82 -0.79
C ASP A 102 -14.89 7.40 -2.20
N ASP A 103 -15.15 8.68 -2.37
CA ASP A 103 -14.89 9.43 -3.59
C ASP A 103 -13.51 10.11 -3.60
N ARG A 104 -12.71 9.92 -2.55
CA ARG A 104 -11.36 10.48 -2.41
C ARG A 104 -10.28 9.46 -2.75
N VAL A 105 -10.44 8.23 -2.25
CA VAL A 105 -9.60 7.07 -2.56
C VAL A 105 -10.53 5.90 -2.88
N PRO A 106 -10.96 5.77 -4.15
CA PRO A 106 -12.00 4.82 -4.49
C PRO A 106 -11.62 3.36 -4.17
N PRO A 107 -12.60 2.51 -3.81
CA PRO A 107 -12.33 1.16 -3.31
C PRO A 107 -11.65 0.23 -4.31
N PHE A 108 -11.67 0.54 -5.63
CA PHE A 108 -10.94 -0.25 -6.64
C PHE A 108 -9.42 -0.27 -6.41
N HIS A 109 -8.89 0.70 -5.65
CA HIS A 109 -7.48 0.66 -5.24
C HIS A 109 -7.17 -0.59 -4.43
N THR A 110 -8.15 -1.15 -3.72
CA THR A 110 -7.99 -2.38 -2.97
C THR A 110 -7.72 -3.54 -3.93
N PRO A 111 -6.52 -4.16 -3.90
CA PRO A 111 -6.27 -5.38 -4.64
C PRO A 111 -7.27 -6.43 -4.17
N CYS A 112 -7.96 -7.09 -5.10
CA CYS A 112 -8.71 -8.30 -4.77
C CYS A 112 -7.69 -9.38 -4.36
N PHE A 113 -7.43 -9.52 -3.07
CA PHE A 113 -6.58 -10.59 -2.55
C PHE A 113 -7.31 -11.92 -2.68
N ARG A 114 -6.69 -12.88 -3.38
CA ARG A 114 -7.03 -14.30 -3.23
C ARG A 114 -6.21 -14.80 -2.04
N PHE A 115 -6.81 -14.85 -0.85
CA PHE A 115 -6.25 -15.65 0.24
C PHE A 115 -6.33 -17.11 -0.20
N VAL A 116 -5.19 -17.70 -0.54
CA VAL A 116 -5.02 -19.16 -0.66
C VAL A 116 -4.42 -19.68 0.63
#